data_AF-A0A1W9PFG9-F1
#
_entry.id   AF-A0A1W9PFG9-F1
#
_cell.length_a   1.000
_cell.length_b   1.000
_cell.length_c   1.000
_cell.angle_alpha   90.00
_cell.angle_beta   90.00
_cell.angle_gamma   90.00
#
_symmetry.space_group_name_H-M   'P 1'
#
loop_
_entity.id
_entity.type
_entity.pdbx_description
1 polymer ?
#
loop_
_entity_poly.entity_id
_entity_poly.type
_entity_poly.pdbx_seq_one_letter_code
_entity_poly.pdbx_strand_id
1 'polypeptide(L)'
;MPFRGNKYLKGKKNQSVYEESRKENRKEFMFGKREFIPMFGKYTGQVCWGIEFLPISGDFFTVTFKMLQISSVIHEELEINEWFNTLMGDKRVSEILKNGEFPGDIMEEWKKEEEDFMNFVDDLLYQGKLKHLPR
;
A
#
# COMPACT_ATOMS: atom_id res chain seq x y z
N MET A 1 -32.11 -2.22 -7.21
CA MET A 1 -31.54 -1.00 -7.83
C MET A 1 -30.16 -0.77 -7.21
N PRO A 2 -29.03 -0.90 -7.94
CA PRO A 2 -27.73 -0.65 -7.33
C PRO A 2 -27.36 0.83 -7.42
N PHE A 3 -26.79 1.31 -6.33
CA PHE A 3 -26.30 2.66 -6.07
C PHE A 3 -25.63 3.30 -7.28
N ARG A 4 -26.31 4.26 -7.92
CA ARG A 4 -25.67 5.22 -8.84
C ARG A 4 -24.92 6.26 -8.02
N GLY A 5 -23.86 5.85 -7.33
CA GLY A 5 -22.80 6.78 -6.96
C GLY A 5 -22.22 7.38 -8.23
N ASN A 6 -22.01 8.69 -8.24
CA ASN A 6 -21.65 9.45 -9.44
C ASN A 6 -20.32 8.92 -10.04
N LYS A 7 -20.40 8.07 -11.07
CA LYS A 7 -19.25 7.39 -11.71
C LYS A 7 -18.14 8.37 -12.09
N TYR A 8 -18.50 9.60 -12.47
CA TYR A 8 -17.57 10.66 -12.85
C TYR A 8 -16.68 11.14 -11.69
N LEU A 9 -17.21 11.24 -10.47
CA LEU A 9 -16.44 11.67 -9.30
C LEU A 9 -15.45 10.59 -8.85
N LYS A 10 -15.86 9.32 -8.84
CA LYS A 10 -14.97 8.19 -8.52
C LYS A 10 -13.86 8.01 -9.56
N GLY A 11 -14.17 8.18 -10.85
CA GLY A 11 -13.16 8.17 -11.91
C GLY A 11 -12.13 9.29 -11.77
N LYS A 12 -12.56 10.50 -11.37
CA LYS A 12 -11.65 11.62 -11.10
C LYS A 12 -10.73 11.38 -9.90
N LYS A 13 -11.24 10.84 -8.79
CA LYS A 13 -10.40 10.52 -7.62
C LYS A 13 -9.33 9.47 -7.95
N ASN A 14 -9.72 8.38 -8.62
CA ASN A 14 -8.77 7.34 -9.04
C ASN A 14 -7.73 7.86 -10.04
N GLN A 15 -8.10 8.82 -10.90
CA GLN A 15 -7.15 9.51 -11.75
C GLN A 15 -6.10 10.28 -10.93
N SER A 16 -6.52 10.99 -9.89
CA SER A 16 -5.61 11.72 -9.00
C SER A 16 -4.66 10.77 -8.25
N VAL A 17 -5.15 9.62 -7.75
CA VAL A 17 -4.29 8.61 -7.10
C VAL A 17 -3.22 8.12 -8.08
N TYR A 18 -3.59 7.87 -9.35
CA TYR A 18 -2.65 7.43 -10.38
C TYR A 18 -1.59 8.50 -10.67
N GLU A 19 -2.01 9.76 -10.80
CA GLU A 19 -1.12 10.87 -11.09
C GLU A 19 -0.11 11.09 -9.96
N GLU A 20 -0.54 11.00 -8.71
CA GLU A 20 0.34 11.14 -7.55
C GLU A 20 1.31 9.96 -7.42
N SER A 21 0.81 8.73 -7.60
CA SER A 21 1.65 7.51 -7.58
C SER A 21 2.76 7.56 -8.65
N ARG A 22 2.49 8.17 -9.80
CA ARG A 22 3.48 8.35 -10.88
C ARG A 22 4.53 9.42 -10.62
N LYS A 23 4.32 10.33 -9.67
CA LYS A 23 5.29 11.36 -9.29
C LYS A 23 6.35 10.79 -8.36
N GLU A 24 5.94 9.97 -7.38
CA GLU A 24 6.82 9.54 -6.30
C GLU A 24 7.86 8.48 -6.68
N ASN A 25 7.60 7.56 -7.63
CA ASN A 25 8.55 6.44 -7.79
C ASN A 25 8.54 5.75 -9.16
N ARG A 26 9.16 6.39 -10.16
CA ARG A 26 9.21 5.90 -11.56
C ARG A 26 10.19 4.76 -11.85
N LYS A 27 11.12 4.46 -10.94
CA LYS A 27 12.21 3.50 -11.21
C LYS A 27 11.95 2.10 -10.64
N GLU A 28 11.27 2.03 -9.49
CA GLU A 28 11.05 0.77 -8.78
C GLU A 28 9.73 0.10 -9.16
N PHE A 29 8.77 0.85 -9.70
CA PHE A 29 7.39 0.37 -9.95
C PHE A 29 6.83 0.88 -11.28
N MET A 30 6.02 0.03 -11.92
CA MET A 30 5.16 0.42 -13.04
C MET A 30 3.72 0.54 -12.55
N PHE A 31 3.03 1.60 -12.94
CA PHE A 31 1.62 1.81 -12.64
C PHE A 31 0.79 1.80 -13.92
N GLY A 32 -0.34 1.11 -13.90
CA GLY A 32 -1.31 1.03 -14.98
C GLY A 32 -2.71 1.39 -14.48
N LYS A 33 -3.51 2.02 -15.33
CA LYS A 33 -4.94 2.18 -15.07
C LYS A 33 -5.68 0.93 -15.51
N ARG A 34 -6.66 0.49 -14.73
CA ARG A 34 -7.44 -0.71 -15.05
C ARG A 34 -8.93 -0.50 -14.81
N GLU A 35 -9.73 -1.00 -15.74
CA GLU A 35 -11.15 -1.23 -15.57
C GLU A 35 -11.37 -2.75 -15.40
N PHE A 36 -12.14 -3.15 -14.40
CA PHE A 36 -12.38 -4.56 -14.10
C PHE A 36 -13.73 -4.80 -13.41
N ILE A 37 -14.23 -6.03 -13.46
CA ILE A 37 -15.44 -6.47 -12.77
C ILE A 37 -15.06 -7.59 -11.80
N PRO A 38 -15.15 -7.40 -10.48
CA PRO A 38 -14.84 -8.45 -9.50
C PRO A 38 -15.83 -9.62 -9.63
N MET A 39 -15.30 -10.84 -9.63
CA MET A 39 -16.11 -12.08 -9.65
C MET A 39 -16.59 -12.49 -8.25
N PHE A 40 -15.89 -12.08 -7.19
CA PHE A 40 -16.19 -12.39 -5.80
C PHE A 40 -15.72 -11.26 -4.88
N GLY A 41 -16.25 -11.21 -3.65
CA GLY A 41 -15.88 -10.22 -2.63
C GLY A 41 -16.57 -8.85 -2.80
N LYS A 42 -15.88 -7.78 -2.38
CA LYS A 42 -16.42 -6.40 -2.44
C LYS A 42 -16.69 -5.98 -3.89
N TYR A 43 -17.82 -5.30 -4.11
CA TYR A 43 -18.24 -4.77 -5.41
C TYR A 43 -18.43 -5.82 -6.52
N THR A 44 -18.72 -7.08 -6.16
CA THR A 44 -18.99 -8.16 -7.13
C THR A 44 -20.04 -7.76 -8.17
N GLY A 45 -19.74 -8.02 -9.45
CA GLY A 45 -20.62 -7.71 -10.58
C GLY A 45 -20.70 -6.22 -10.94
N GLN A 46 -19.90 -5.35 -10.30
CA GLN A 46 -19.86 -3.91 -10.59
C GLN A 46 -18.60 -3.56 -11.38
N VAL A 47 -18.71 -2.57 -12.27
CA VAL A 47 -17.55 -2.00 -12.96
C VAL A 47 -16.74 -1.17 -11.97
N CYS A 48 -15.51 -1.62 -11.74
CA CYS A 48 -14.52 -0.97 -10.89
C CYS A 48 -13.42 -0.34 -11.75
N TRP A 49 -12.92 0.79 -11.25
CA TRP A 49 -11.73 1.45 -11.77
C TRP A 49 -10.66 1.34 -10.70
N GLY A 50 -9.48 0.90 -11.09
CA GLY A 50 -8.36 0.71 -10.17
C GLY A 50 -7.04 1.09 -10.80
N ILE A 51 -6.02 1.05 -9.97
CA ILE A 51 -4.63 1.21 -10.38
C ILE A 51 -3.97 -0.14 -10.13
N GLU A 52 -3.41 -0.69 -11.20
CA GLU A 52 -2.54 -1.85 -11.12
C GLU A 52 -1.11 -1.37 -10.95
N PHE A 53 -0.34 -2.07 -10.12
CA PHE A 53 1.08 -1.80 -9.98
C PHE A 53 1.88 -3.09 -10.10
N LEU A 54 3.09 -2.96 -10.64
CA LEU A 54 4.03 -4.06 -10.80
C LEU A 54 5.40 -3.62 -10.25
N PRO A 55 5.97 -4.33 -9.27
CA PRO A 55 7.33 -4.10 -8.82
C PRO A 55 8.34 -4.49 -9.88
N ILE A 56 9.23 -3.55 -10.21
CA ILE A 56 10.42 -3.77 -11.05
C ILE A 56 11.61 -4.16 -10.14
N SER A 57 11.82 -3.41 -9.05
CA SER A 57 13.01 -3.58 -8.20
C SER A 57 12.81 -3.14 -6.75
N GLY A 58 11.59 -3.26 -6.21
CA GLY A 58 11.26 -2.89 -4.83
C GLY A 58 10.27 -3.83 -4.19
N ASP A 59 10.18 -3.75 -2.86
CA ASP A 59 9.29 -4.60 -2.07
C ASP A 59 7.81 -4.19 -2.24
N PHE A 60 6.95 -5.20 -2.40
CA PHE A 60 5.52 -5.05 -2.61
C PHE A 60 4.85 -4.31 -1.46
N PHE A 61 5.31 -4.52 -0.23
CA PHE A 61 4.74 -3.88 0.94
C PHE A 61 4.97 -2.37 0.93
N THR A 62 6.19 -1.92 0.61
CA THR A 62 6.51 -0.48 0.47
C THR A 62 5.60 0.22 -0.54
N VAL A 63 5.34 -0.41 -1.69
CA VAL A 63 4.42 0.16 -2.70
C VAL A 63 3.01 0.24 -2.19
N THR A 64 2.53 -0.87 -1.64
CA THR A 64 1.16 -0.99 -1.15
C THR A 64 0.91 0.06 -0.08
N PHE A 65 1.90 0.28 0.79
CA PHE A 65 1.85 1.28 1.83
C PHE A 65 1.81 2.71 1.29
N LYS A 66 2.70 3.07 0.36
CA LYS A 66 2.67 4.40 -0.29
C LYS A 66 1.37 4.64 -1.06
N MET A 67 0.88 3.64 -1.79
CA MET A 67 -0.41 3.72 -2.47
C MET A 67 -1.56 3.91 -1.49
N LEU A 68 -1.51 3.26 -0.32
CA LEU A 68 -2.50 3.43 0.73
C LEU A 68 -2.49 4.85 1.31
N GLN A 69 -1.31 5.45 1.50
CA GLN A 69 -1.16 6.84 1.94
C GLN A 69 -1.77 7.82 0.94
N ILE A 70 -1.40 7.71 -0.34
CA ILE A 70 -1.97 8.54 -1.40
C ILE A 70 -3.48 8.37 -1.46
N SER A 71 -3.95 7.11 -1.34
CA SER A 71 -5.37 6.80 -1.36
C SER A 71 -6.10 7.37 -0.15
N SER A 72 -5.52 7.35 1.05
CA SER A 72 -6.18 7.87 2.25
C SER A 72 -6.32 9.39 2.23
N VAL A 73 -5.38 10.10 1.59
CA VAL A 73 -5.47 11.55 1.38
C VAL A 73 -6.54 11.92 0.34
N ILE A 74 -6.65 11.16 -0.75
CA ILE A 74 -7.56 11.48 -1.87
C ILE A 74 -8.98 10.95 -1.61
N HIS A 75 -9.10 9.81 -0.94
CA HIS A 75 -10.35 9.17 -0.56
C HIS A 75 -10.60 9.37 0.93
N GLU A 76 -11.11 10.54 1.29
CA GLU A 76 -11.61 10.84 2.65
C GLU A 76 -12.62 9.80 3.16
N GLU A 77 -13.31 9.11 2.25
CA GLU A 77 -14.23 8.02 2.58
C GLU A 77 -13.56 6.67 2.89
N LEU A 78 -12.23 6.58 2.81
CA LEU A 78 -11.49 5.35 3.07
C LEU A 78 -11.61 4.96 4.54
N GLU A 79 -12.30 3.85 4.80
CA GLU A 79 -12.49 3.34 6.15
C GLU A 79 -11.26 2.58 6.64
N ILE A 80 -10.58 3.14 7.65
CA ILE A 80 -9.51 2.47 8.41
C ILE A 80 -10.07 2.05 9.76
N ASN A 81 -10.33 0.75 9.91
CA ASN A 81 -10.95 0.14 11.09
C ASN A 81 -9.91 -0.48 12.04
N GLU A 82 -10.37 -1.04 13.15
CA GLU A 82 -9.49 -1.63 14.19
C GLU A 82 -8.66 -2.82 13.68
N TRP A 83 -9.21 -3.61 12.75
CA TRP A 83 -8.51 -4.76 12.16
C TRP A 83 -7.29 -4.35 11.35
N PHE A 84 -7.32 -3.15 10.76
CA PHE A 84 -6.16 -2.59 10.10
C PHE A 84 -4.99 -2.42 11.07
N ASN A 85 -5.23 -1.93 12.28
CA ASN A 85 -4.18 -1.79 13.29
C ASN A 85 -3.61 -3.14 13.73
N THR A 86 -4.45 -4.16 13.84
CA THR A 86 -3.98 -5.52 14.11
C THR A 86 -3.12 -6.06 12.97
N LEU A 87 -3.49 -5.81 11.71
CA LEU A 87 -2.72 -6.22 10.54
C LEU A 87 -1.36 -5.51 10.44
N MET A 88 -1.33 -4.22 10.75
CA MET A 88 -0.10 -3.44 10.69
C MET A 88 0.85 -3.69 11.85
N GLY A 89 0.36 -4.26 12.97
CA GLY A 89 1.16 -4.42 14.19
C GLY A 89 1.49 -3.11 14.92
N ASP A 90 1.17 -1.96 14.31
CA ASP A 90 1.44 -0.63 14.83
C ASP A 90 0.22 0.29 14.63
N LYS A 91 -0.34 0.77 15.75
CA LYS A 91 -1.54 1.62 15.76
C LYS A 91 -1.27 3.02 15.18
N ARG A 92 -0.02 3.50 15.24
CA ARG A 92 0.41 4.80 14.71
C ARG A 92 0.11 4.91 13.21
N VAL A 93 0.16 3.79 12.49
CA VAL A 93 -0.11 3.74 11.05
C VAL A 93 -1.50 4.26 10.70
N SER A 94 -2.54 3.86 11.47
CA SER A 94 -3.89 4.34 11.20
C SER A 94 -4.08 5.84 11.45
N GLU A 95 -3.35 6.38 12.43
CA GLU A 95 -3.37 7.81 12.75
C GLU A 95 -2.67 8.62 11.66
N ILE A 96 -1.52 8.13 11.19
CA ILE A 96 -0.77 8.70 10.07
C ILE A 96 -1.63 8.77 8.80
N LEU A 97 -2.26 7.65 8.44
CA LEU A 97 -3.08 7.58 7.23
C LEU A 97 -4.30 8.51 7.29
N LYS A 98 -4.83 8.81 8.48
CA LYS A 98 -5.97 9.71 8.68
C LYS A 98 -5.58 11.19 8.66
N ASN A 99 -4.43 11.52 9.21
CA ASN A 99 -4.03 12.92 9.42
C ASN A 99 -3.13 13.47 8.32
N GLY A 100 -2.58 12.61 7.46
CA GLY A 100 -1.72 13.01 6.33
C GLY A 100 -0.35 13.58 6.74
N GLU A 101 -0.09 13.75 8.03
CA GLU A 101 1.20 14.17 8.59
C GLU A 101 1.96 12.97 9.16
N PHE A 102 3.23 12.84 8.75
CA PHE A 102 4.16 11.84 9.23
C PHE A 102 5.03 12.42 10.36
N PRO A 103 4.96 11.89 11.59
CA PRO A 103 6.01 12.13 12.57
C PRO A 103 7.17 11.17 12.28
N GLY A 104 8.19 11.61 11.54
CA GLY A 104 9.36 10.80 11.19
C GLY A 104 9.15 9.89 9.96
N ASP A 105 10.07 8.95 9.72
CA ASP A 105 9.97 7.98 8.62
C ASP A 105 9.77 6.58 9.20
N ILE A 106 8.51 6.14 9.32
CA ILE A 106 8.17 4.81 9.86
C ILE A 106 8.81 3.69 9.05
N MET A 107 9.13 3.93 7.77
CA MET A 107 9.83 2.94 6.95
C MET A 107 11.28 2.76 7.41
N GLU A 108 11.94 3.84 7.85
CA GLU A 108 13.28 3.75 8.44
C GLU A 108 13.24 3.10 9.83
N GLU A 109 12.20 3.36 10.63
CA GLU A 109 11.97 2.63 11.89
C GLU A 109 11.80 1.13 11.65
N TRP A 110 10.89 0.74 10.74
CA TRP A 110 10.66 -0.66 10.40
C TRP A 110 11.88 -1.35 9.80
N LYS A 111 12.67 -0.64 9.00
CA LYS A 111 13.93 -1.16 8.46
C LYS A 111 14.94 -1.42 9.57
N LYS A 112 15.01 -0.56 10.58
CA LYS A 112 15.85 -0.79 11.74
C LYS A 112 15.35 -1.97 12.58
N GLU A 113 14.03 -2.09 12.76
CA GLU A 113 13.42 -3.24 13.45
C GLU A 113 13.67 -4.55 12.70
N GLU A 114 13.65 -4.54 11.37
CA GLU A 114 14.06 -5.66 10.53
C GLU A 114 15.52 -6.05 10.78
N GLU A 115 16.44 -5.07 10.76
CA GLU A 115 17.86 -5.30 11.04
C GLU A 115 18.09 -5.86 12.44
N ASP A 116 17.44 -5.30 13.47
CA ASP A 116 17.51 -5.76 14.85
C ASP A 116 16.95 -7.17 15.01
N PHE A 117 15.83 -7.49 14.35
CA PHE A 117 15.26 -8.83 14.35
C PHE A 117 16.17 -9.85 13.68
N MET A 118 16.73 -9.50 12.51
CA MET A 118 17.67 -10.37 11.79
C MET A 118 18.94 -10.65 12.60
N ASN A 119 19.44 -9.66 13.36
CA ASN A 119 20.54 -9.85 14.29
C ASN A 119 20.15 -10.75 15.48
N PHE A 120 18.94 -10.59 16.01
CA PHE A 120 18.41 -11.40 17.11
C PHE A 120 18.30 -12.88 16.73
N VAL A 121 17.90 -13.19 15.49
CA VAL A 121 17.73 -14.58 15.02
C VAL A 121 18.94 -15.13 14.24
N ASP A 122 20.08 -14.43 14.20
CA ASP A 122 21.25 -14.84 13.40
C ASP A 122 21.81 -16.21 13.83
N ASP A 123 21.60 -16.61 15.08
CA ASP A 123 21.98 -17.91 15.63
C ASP A 123 21.01 -19.05 15.25
N LEU A 124 19.73 -18.74 15.02
CA LEU A 124 18.70 -19.68 14.54
C LEU A 124 18.79 -19.95 13.03
N LEU A 125 19.39 -19.05 12.26
CA LEU A 125 19.50 -19.14 10.80
C LEU A 125 20.63 -20.08 10.30
N TYR A 126 21.24 -20.85 11.19
CA TYR A 126 22.28 -21.84 10.86
C TYR A 126 21.72 -23.18 10.33
N GLN A 127 20.89 -23.10 9.28
CA GLN A 127 20.87 -24.08 8.18
C GLN A 127 20.79 -23.37 6.81
N GLY A 128 21.70 -22.42 6.59
CA GLY A 128 22.32 -22.16 5.28
C GLY A 128 21.48 -21.45 4.20
N LYS A 129 22.00 -20.29 3.76
CA LYS A 129 21.74 -19.57 2.49
C LYS A 129 20.81 -18.35 2.51
N LEU A 130 21.08 -17.37 3.36
CA LEU A 130 20.61 -15.99 3.10
C LEU A 130 21.73 -14.93 3.02
N LYS A 131 22.95 -15.22 3.49
CA LYS A 131 24.10 -14.27 3.41
C LYS A 131 24.69 -14.08 1.99
N HIS A 132 24.14 -14.71 0.95
CA HIS A 132 24.68 -14.68 -0.42
C HIS A 132 23.66 -14.36 -1.53
N LEU A 133 22.43 -13.94 -1.20
CA LEU A 133 21.56 -13.40 -2.24
C LEU A 133 21.98 -11.95 -2.52
N PRO A 134 22.30 -11.58 -3.78
CA PRO A 134 22.59 -10.20 -4.11
C PRO A 134 21.37 -9.34 -3.81
N ARG A 135 21.59 -8.23 -3.09
CA ARG A 135 20.63 -7.13 -2.94
C ARG A 135 20.39 -6.46 -4.29
#